data_AF-A0A1J5SHE4-F1
#
_entry.id   AF-A0A1J5SHE4-F1
#
_cell.length_a   1.000
_cell.length_b   1.000
_cell.length_c   1.000
_cell.angle_alpha   90.00
_cell.angle_beta   90.00
_cell.angle_gamma   90.00
#
_symmetry.space_group_name_H-M   'P 1'
#
loop_
_entity.id
_entity.type
_entity.pdbx_description
1 polymer ?
#
loop_
_entity_poly.entity_id
_entity_poly.type
_entity_poly.pdbx_seq_one_letter_code
_entity_poly.pdbx_strand_id
1 'polypeptide(L)'
;MKPIYILFSLLMISKSLFSQSDANSNKDSLNKVYSNENWTASNYADLVDKLNFRFKFRNKEDDSRTIMANFFQMDNASIWKLNKEGLTKCSIHHESLYKLWEKTYNHITKEFWDKNCKGLIVLMILDGIIQQE
;
A
#
# COMPACT_ATOMS: atom_id res chain seq x y z
N MET A 1 47.60 -5.08 -48.49
CA MET A 1 46.34 -4.32 -48.42
C MET A 1 45.30 -5.18 -47.72
N LYS A 2 44.79 -4.77 -46.56
CA LYS A 2 43.68 -5.41 -45.84
C LYS A 2 42.72 -4.32 -45.37
N PRO A 3 41.42 -4.36 -45.71
CA PRO A 3 40.39 -3.66 -44.96
C PRO A 3 39.68 -4.65 -44.01
N ILE A 4 39.60 -4.28 -42.74
CA ILE A 4 38.37 -3.83 -42.05
C ILE A 4 37.38 -4.96 -41.77
N TYR A 5 37.38 -5.42 -40.52
CA TYR A 5 36.19 -5.95 -39.83
C TYR A 5 36.28 -5.56 -38.35
N ILE A 6 35.94 -4.31 -38.05
CA ILE A 6 35.52 -3.92 -36.69
C ILE A 6 34.19 -3.23 -36.87
N LEU A 7 33.10 -4.00 -36.87
CA LEU A 7 31.76 -3.42 -36.82
C LEU A 7 30.73 -4.42 -36.29
N PHE A 8 30.94 -4.98 -35.09
CA PHE A 8 29.91 -5.78 -34.44
C PHE A 8 30.02 -5.77 -32.91
N SER A 9 30.05 -4.59 -32.29
CA SER A 9 29.99 -4.49 -30.81
C SER A 9 29.43 -3.15 -30.32
N LEU A 10 28.35 -2.63 -30.92
CA LEU A 10 27.79 -1.33 -30.50
C LEU A 10 26.25 -1.23 -30.59
N LEU A 11 25.52 -2.31 -30.26
CA LEU A 11 24.05 -2.28 -30.22
C LEU A 11 23.42 -2.86 -28.94
N MET A 12 24.16 -2.96 -27.83
CA MET A 12 23.63 -3.50 -26.57
C MET A 12 23.77 -2.56 -25.37
N ILE A 13 23.82 -1.24 -25.59
CA ILE A 13 23.76 -0.25 -24.49
C ILE A 13 22.77 0.85 -24.87
N SER A 14 21.48 0.56 -24.88
CA SER A 14 20.46 1.63 -24.93
C SER A 14 19.11 1.31 -24.30
N LYS A 15 18.90 0.13 -23.71
CA LYS A 15 17.60 -0.19 -23.07
C LYS A 15 17.52 0.07 -21.56
N SER A 16 18.59 0.57 -20.92
CA SER A 16 18.63 0.66 -19.45
C SER A 16 18.46 2.06 -18.87
N LEU A 17 18.22 3.11 -19.68
CA LEU A 17 18.22 4.49 -19.17
C LEU A 17 16.85 5.19 -19.10
N PHE A 18 15.75 4.53 -19.46
CA PHE A 18 14.42 5.16 -19.47
C PHE A 18 13.42 4.63 -18.43
N SER A 19 13.84 3.85 -17.42
CA SER A 19 12.89 3.30 -16.42
C SER A 19 12.91 3.99 -15.04
N GLN A 20 13.65 5.09 -14.85
CA GLN A 20 13.73 5.78 -13.55
C GLN A 20 13.00 7.14 -13.49
N SER A 21 12.68 7.78 -14.62
CA SER A 21 11.95 9.06 -14.60
C SER A 21 10.46 8.89 -14.32
N ASP A 22 9.85 7.81 -14.83
CA ASP A 22 8.41 7.61 -14.73
C ASP A 22 8.00 7.07 -13.34
N ALA A 23 8.87 6.32 -12.68
CA ALA A 23 8.64 5.83 -11.33
C ALA A 23 8.60 6.97 -10.30
N ASN A 24 9.44 8.01 -10.46
CA ASN A 24 9.45 9.17 -9.55
C ASN A 24 8.29 10.14 -9.84
N SER A 25 7.94 10.35 -11.11
CA SER A 25 6.77 11.16 -11.51
C SER A 25 5.45 10.59 -10.96
N ASN A 26 5.27 9.27 -11.06
CA ASN A 26 4.08 8.60 -10.52
C ASN A 26 4.07 8.58 -8.98
N LYS A 27 5.25 8.42 -8.35
CA LYS A 27 5.39 8.42 -6.89
C LYS A 27 5.02 9.78 -6.29
N ASP A 28 5.43 10.89 -6.90
CA ASP A 28 5.12 12.23 -6.41
C ASP A 28 3.66 12.63 -6.62
N SER A 29 3.03 12.15 -7.71
CA SER A 29 1.60 12.36 -7.96
C SER A 29 0.72 11.50 -7.06
N LEU A 30 1.02 10.21 -6.88
CA LEU A 30 0.34 9.32 -5.94
C LEU A 30 0.52 9.76 -4.48
N ASN A 31 1.73 10.19 -4.09
CA ASN A 31 1.96 10.77 -2.77
C ASN A 31 1.06 11.97 -2.50
N LYS A 32 0.86 12.86 -3.49
CA LYS A 32 -0.03 14.02 -3.35
C LYS A 32 -1.51 13.65 -3.22
N VAL A 33 -1.95 12.59 -3.94
CA VAL A 33 -3.33 12.10 -3.85
C VAL A 33 -3.60 11.52 -2.45
N TYR A 34 -2.65 10.79 -1.88
CA TYR A 34 -2.82 10.12 -0.59
C TYR A 34 -2.40 10.96 0.64
N SER A 35 -1.57 12.00 0.47
CA SER A 35 -1.06 12.82 1.59
C SER A 35 -2.10 13.73 2.24
N ASN A 36 -3.18 14.05 1.54
CA ASN A 36 -4.14 15.06 2.00
C ASN A 36 -5.20 14.52 2.97
N GLU A 37 -5.39 13.21 3.06
CA GLU A 37 -6.36 12.62 3.98
C GLU A 37 -5.67 12.10 5.23
N ASN A 38 -5.79 12.81 6.35
CA ASN A 38 -5.36 12.30 7.65
C ASN A 38 -6.52 11.51 8.28
N TRP A 39 -6.37 10.19 8.43
CA TRP A 39 -7.47 9.36 8.95
C TRP A 39 -7.50 9.41 10.47
N THR A 40 -8.69 9.54 11.02
CA THR A 40 -8.97 9.47 12.46
C THR A 40 -9.35 8.05 12.86
N ALA A 41 -9.39 7.76 14.17
CA ALA A 41 -9.91 6.49 14.69
C ALA A 41 -11.31 6.16 14.12
N SER A 42 -12.19 7.16 14.02
CA SER A 42 -13.53 6.99 13.44
C SER A 42 -13.47 6.56 11.97
N ASN A 43 -12.55 7.09 11.17
CA ASN A 43 -12.42 6.67 9.76
C ASN A 43 -12.00 5.20 9.64
N TYR A 44 -11.11 4.73 10.50
CA TYR A 44 -10.72 3.33 10.55
C TYR A 44 -11.87 2.44 11.04
N ALA A 45 -12.59 2.85 12.07
CA ALA A 45 -13.76 2.13 12.57
C ALA A 45 -14.86 1.99 11.49
N ASP A 46 -15.15 3.08 10.77
CA ASP A 46 -16.10 3.07 9.65
C ASP A 46 -15.66 2.12 8.53
N LEU A 47 -14.35 2.06 8.22
CA LEU A 47 -13.83 1.13 7.22
C LEU A 47 -13.98 -0.32 7.67
N VAL A 48 -13.67 -0.61 8.94
CA VAL A 48 -13.83 -1.95 9.54
C VAL A 48 -15.29 -2.41 9.49
N ASP A 49 -16.22 -1.52 9.83
CA ASP A 49 -17.67 -1.79 9.80
C ASP A 49 -18.15 -2.06 8.36
N LYS A 50 -17.82 -1.17 7.41
CA LYS A 50 -18.20 -1.31 5.99
C LYS A 50 -17.75 -2.64 5.37
N LEU A 51 -16.57 -3.11 5.77
CA LEU A 51 -16.00 -4.35 5.26
C LEU A 51 -16.47 -5.59 6.02
N ASN A 52 -17.14 -5.41 7.16
CA ASN A 52 -17.32 -6.43 8.19
C ASN A 52 -16.00 -7.17 8.45
N PHE A 53 -14.93 -6.38 8.64
CA PHE A 53 -13.56 -6.89 8.60
C PHE A 53 -13.25 -7.79 9.78
N ARG A 54 -12.42 -8.82 9.54
CA ARG A 54 -11.89 -9.73 10.54
C ARG A 54 -10.44 -10.06 10.21
N PHE A 55 -9.61 -10.15 11.25
CA PHE A 55 -8.24 -10.58 11.10
C PHE A 55 -8.14 -12.05 10.66
N LYS A 56 -7.13 -12.37 9.86
CA LYS A 56 -6.87 -13.71 9.29
C LYS A 56 -5.64 -14.36 9.91
N PHE A 57 -4.71 -13.58 10.45
CA PHE A 57 -3.43 -14.03 10.98
C PHE A 57 -3.33 -13.77 12.48
N ARG A 58 -3.35 -12.51 12.90
CA ARG A 58 -3.39 -12.14 14.33
C ARG A 58 -4.81 -12.20 14.85
N ASN A 59 -4.98 -12.45 16.15
CA ASN A 59 -6.25 -12.38 16.88
C ASN A 59 -7.49 -12.79 16.06
N LYS A 60 -7.52 -14.02 15.51
CA LYS A 60 -8.57 -14.45 14.56
C LYS A 60 -9.99 -14.46 15.16
N GLU A 61 -10.06 -14.44 16.48
CA GLU A 61 -11.30 -14.35 17.25
C GLU A 61 -11.85 -12.91 17.34
N ASP A 62 -11.03 -11.89 17.04
CA ASP A 62 -11.47 -10.50 17.04
C ASP A 62 -12.45 -10.27 15.90
N ASP A 63 -13.68 -9.91 16.26
CA ASP A 63 -14.70 -9.46 15.33
C ASP A 63 -14.52 -7.97 14.99
N SER A 64 -15.30 -7.50 14.02
CA SER A 64 -15.27 -6.09 13.58
C SER A 64 -15.48 -5.13 14.75
N ARG A 65 -16.33 -5.46 15.72
CA ARG A 65 -16.61 -4.60 16.89
C ARG A 65 -15.40 -4.46 17.80
N THR A 66 -14.70 -5.55 18.06
CA THR A 66 -13.47 -5.55 18.86
C THR A 66 -12.39 -4.72 18.17
N ILE A 67 -12.23 -4.88 16.86
CA ILE A 67 -11.26 -4.11 16.07
C ILE A 67 -11.60 -2.61 16.08
N MET A 68 -12.87 -2.25 15.93
CA MET A 68 -13.33 -0.85 16.04
C MET A 68 -13.03 -0.27 17.42
N ALA A 69 -13.33 -1.02 18.49
CA ALA A 69 -13.05 -0.60 19.86
C ALA A 69 -11.55 -0.34 20.07
N ASN A 70 -10.68 -1.19 19.51
CA ASN A 70 -9.24 -1.00 19.59
C ASN A 70 -8.80 0.32 18.92
N PHE A 71 -9.37 0.69 17.77
CA PHE A 71 -9.07 2.00 17.16
C PHE A 71 -9.48 3.18 18.04
N PHE A 72 -10.62 3.11 18.73
CA PHE A 72 -11.05 4.17 19.65
C PHE A 72 -10.22 4.25 20.94
N GLN A 73 -9.52 3.18 21.31
CA GLN A 73 -8.62 3.14 22.45
C GLN A 73 -7.19 3.59 22.11
N MET A 74 -6.83 3.67 20.82
CA MET A 74 -5.52 4.14 20.40
C MET A 74 -5.35 5.64 20.65
N ASP A 75 -4.17 6.03 21.12
CA ASP A 75 -3.80 7.44 21.23
C ASP A 75 -3.52 8.06 19.86
N ASN A 76 -3.56 9.39 19.80
CA ASN A 76 -3.35 10.15 18.56
C ASN A 76 -1.96 9.92 17.94
N ALA A 77 -0.91 9.67 18.73
CA ALA A 77 0.43 9.42 18.19
C ALA A 77 0.50 8.05 17.52
N SER A 78 -0.16 7.04 18.10
CA SER A 78 -0.33 5.72 17.48
C SER A 78 -1.10 5.80 16.16
N ILE A 79 -2.23 6.51 16.13
CA ILE A 79 -3.02 6.73 14.90
C ILE A 79 -2.18 7.48 13.85
N TRP A 80 -1.42 8.50 14.25
CA TRP A 80 -0.53 9.22 13.35
C TRP A 80 0.56 8.32 12.76
N LYS A 81 1.17 7.44 13.57
CA LYS A 81 2.17 6.48 13.10
C LYS A 81 1.57 5.52 12.06
N LEU A 82 0.39 4.97 12.32
CA LEU A 82 -0.33 4.11 11.38
C LEU A 82 -0.67 4.85 10.07
N ASN A 83 -1.11 6.10 10.15
CA ASN A 83 -1.35 6.93 8.96
C ASN A 83 -0.09 7.04 8.09
N LYS A 84 1.06 7.32 8.71
CA LYS A 84 2.32 7.47 8.00
C LYS A 84 2.78 6.16 7.36
N GLU A 85 2.66 5.05 8.08
CA GLU A 85 3.00 3.71 7.56
C GLU A 85 2.09 3.31 6.40
N GLY A 86 0.77 3.46 6.59
CA GLY A 86 -0.22 3.18 5.57
C GLY A 86 0.02 4.00 4.30
N LEU A 87 0.31 5.30 4.44
CA LEU A 87 0.63 6.18 3.31
C LEU A 87 1.88 5.71 2.58
N THR A 88 2.97 5.48 3.31
CA THR A 88 4.26 5.09 2.73
C THR A 88 4.12 3.79 1.93
N LYS A 89 3.49 2.77 2.51
CA LYS A 89 3.31 1.47 1.83
C LYS A 89 2.29 1.56 0.69
N CYS A 90 1.24 2.37 0.84
CA CYS A 90 0.28 2.62 -0.24
C CYS A 90 0.98 3.23 -1.46
N SER A 91 1.85 4.22 -1.28
CA SER A 91 2.55 4.90 -2.38
C SER A 91 3.62 4.04 -3.06
N ILE A 92 4.24 3.08 -2.36
CA ILE A 92 5.34 2.27 -2.90
C ILE A 92 4.85 0.92 -3.45
N HIS A 93 3.92 0.28 -2.76
CA HIS A 93 3.53 -1.12 -3.00
C HIS A 93 2.08 -1.29 -3.42
N HIS A 94 1.42 -0.21 -3.84
CA HIS A 94 0.00 -0.12 -4.16
C HIS A 94 -0.60 -1.38 -4.81
N GLU A 95 -0.15 -1.71 -6.03
CA GLU A 95 -0.69 -2.82 -6.83
C GLU A 95 -0.36 -4.20 -6.24
N SER A 96 0.84 -4.37 -5.69
CA SER A 96 1.23 -5.63 -5.05
C SER A 96 0.41 -5.91 -3.79
N LEU A 97 0.09 -4.88 -3.01
CA LEU A 97 -0.73 -5.02 -1.80
C LEU A 97 -2.21 -5.20 -2.12
N TYR A 98 -2.72 -4.61 -3.19
CA TYR A 98 -4.07 -4.91 -3.69
C TYR A 98 -4.22 -6.40 -4.03
N LYS A 99 -3.28 -6.96 -4.83
CA LYS A 99 -3.28 -8.39 -5.17
C LYS A 99 -3.15 -9.29 -3.95
N LEU A 100 -2.41 -8.85 -2.93
CA LEU A 100 -2.29 -9.59 -1.67
C LEU A 100 -3.60 -9.54 -0.88
N TRP A 101 -4.26 -8.38 -0.83
CA TRP A 101 -5.57 -8.23 -0.22
C TRP A 101 -6.59 -9.19 -0.84
N GLU A 102 -6.72 -9.18 -2.17
CA GLU A 102 -7.67 -10.02 -2.91
C GLU A 102 -7.50 -11.52 -2.65
N LYS A 103 -6.27 -11.97 -2.36
CA LYS A 103 -5.97 -13.37 -2.04
C LYS A 103 -6.28 -13.75 -0.60
N THR A 104 -6.45 -12.78 0.28
CA THR A 104 -6.41 -13.00 1.73
C THR A 104 -7.72 -12.64 2.43
N TYR A 105 -8.35 -11.56 2.00
CA TYR A 105 -9.54 -10.99 2.62
C TYR A 105 -10.73 -11.01 1.65
N ASN A 106 -11.80 -10.32 2.05
CA ASN A 106 -12.98 -10.15 1.24
C ASN A 106 -12.63 -9.41 -0.06
N HIS A 107 -13.21 -9.87 -1.16
CA HIS A 107 -13.06 -9.22 -2.46
C HIS A 107 -13.63 -7.80 -2.41
N ILE A 108 -12.87 -6.85 -2.93
CA ILE A 108 -13.22 -5.44 -3.06
C ILE A 108 -12.85 -4.98 -4.46
N THR A 109 -13.50 -3.94 -4.98
CA THR A 109 -13.15 -3.39 -6.29
C THR A 109 -11.84 -2.63 -6.24
N LYS A 110 -11.17 -2.50 -7.39
CA LYS A 110 -9.96 -1.68 -7.51
C LYS A 110 -10.22 -0.22 -7.13
N GLU A 111 -11.35 0.34 -7.54
CA GLU A 111 -11.75 1.70 -7.18
C GLU A 111 -11.89 1.88 -5.65
N PHE A 112 -12.48 0.89 -4.97
CA PHE A 112 -12.58 0.90 -3.52
C PHE A 112 -11.19 0.81 -2.88
N TRP A 113 -10.30 -0.03 -3.41
CA TRP A 113 -8.92 -0.10 -2.99
C TRP A 113 -8.22 1.26 -3.15
N ASP A 114 -8.26 1.85 -4.33
CA ASP A 114 -7.55 3.11 -4.63
C ASP A 114 -8.00 4.22 -3.67
N LYS A 115 -9.31 4.31 -3.41
CA LYS A 115 -9.87 5.29 -2.48
C LYS A 115 -9.50 5.04 -1.02
N ASN A 116 -9.36 3.79 -0.59
CA ASN A 116 -9.19 3.42 0.82
C ASN A 116 -7.82 2.78 1.12
N CYS A 117 -6.87 2.81 0.18
CA CYS A 117 -5.66 2.01 0.19
C CYS A 117 -4.87 2.15 1.51
N LYS A 118 -4.72 3.38 1.99
CA LYS A 118 -4.08 3.66 3.28
C LYS A 118 -4.76 2.93 4.44
N GLY A 119 -6.08 3.02 4.53
CA GLY A 119 -6.88 2.38 5.57
C GLY A 119 -6.80 0.85 5.53
N LEU A 120 -6.93 0.30 4.32
CA LEU A 120 -6.83 -1.14 4.07
C LEU A 120 -5.45 -1.68 4.45
N ILE A 121 -4.38 -0.97 4.10
CA ILE A 121 -3.02 -1.37 4.47
C ILE A 121 -2.80 -1.33 5.98
N VAL A 122 -3.34 -0.35 6.70
CA VAL A 122 -3.28 -0.34 8.17
C VAL A 122 -3.93 -1.58 8.76
N LEU A 123 -5.07 -2.02 8.22
CA LEU A 123 -5.68 -3.29 8.65
C LEU A 123 -4.77 -4.48 8.38
N MET A 124 -4.08 -4.53 7.22
CA MET A 124 -3.10 -5.58 6.91
C MET A 124 -1.89 -5.57 7.85
N ILE A 125 -1.44 -4.39 8.28
CA ILE A 125 -0.34 -4.21 9.24
C ILE A 125 -0.77 -4.72 10.62
N LEU A 126 -1.97 -4.33 11.08
CA LEU A 126 -2.50 -4.77 12.37
C LEU A 126 -2.75 -6.28 12.40
N ASP A 127 -3.19 -6.87 11.29
CA ASP A 127 -3.28 -8.34 11.14
C ASP A 127 -1.90 -9.02 11.11
N GLY A 128 -0.82 -8.27 10.90
CA GLY A 128 0.53 -8.79 10.85
C GLY A 128 0.88 -9.51 9.54
N ILE A 129 0.11 -9.30 8.47
CA ILE A 129 0.46 -9.75 7.11
C ILE A 129 1.66 -8.98 6.58
N ILE A 130 1.71 -7.70 6.91
CA ILE A 130 2.79 -6.80 6.51
C ILE A 130 3.50 -6.36 7.78
N GLN A 131 4.83 -6.42 7.79
CA GLN A 131 5.61 -5.97 8.94
C GLN A 131 5.71 -4.43 8.97
N GLN A 132 5.64 -3.88 10.18
CA GLN A 132 6.05 -2.51 10.47
C GLN A 132 7.57 -2.42 10.35
N GLU A 133 8.06 -1.33 9.76
CA GLU A 133 9.50 -1.04 9.65
C GLU A 133 10.00 -0.31 10.92
#